data_AF-A0A9E5HE92-F1
#
_entry.id   AF-A0A9E5HE92-F1
#
_cell.length_a   1.000
_cell.length_b   1.000
_cell.length_c   1.000
_cell.angle_alpha   90.00
_cell.angle_beta   90.00
_cell.angle_gamma   90.00
#
_symmetry.space_group_name_H-M   'P 1'
#
loop_
_entity.id
_entity.type
_entity.pdbx_description
1 polymer ?
#
loop_
_entity_poly.entity_id
_entity_poly.type
_entity_poly.pdbx_seq_one_letter_code
_entity_poly.pdbx_strand_id
1 'polypeptide(L)'
;RHATGLKRVTTETRDLFRRPLQPDELRKFDAAIIDPPRAGAEAQIDELSASDINLIAYVSCNPTTFARDAAHLVSRGFEIEFIQTVDQFRWSTHIELVAKFSRN
;
A
#
# COMPACT_ATOMS: atom_id res chain seq x y z
N ARG A 1 -24.03 6.45 -12.74
CA ARG A 1 -24.03 6.80 -11.30
C ARG A 1 -24.78 5.80 -10.40
N HIS A 2 -25.15 4.62 -10.89
CA HIS A 2 -25.68 3.54 -10.06
C HIS A 2 -24.99 2.24 -10.48
N ALA A 3 -23.93 1.87 -9.75
CA ALA A 3 -23.36 0.53 -9.90
C ALA A 3 -24.23 -0.42 -9.06
N THR A 4 -24.84 -1.40 -9.71
CA THR A 4 -25.57 -2.50 -9.06
C THR A 4 -24.58 -3.56 -8.57
N GLY A 5 -24.79 -4.11 -7.37
CA GLY A 5 -23.94 -5.18 -6.82
C GLY A 5 -22.73 -4.70 -5.99
N LEU A 6 -22.67 -3.43 -5.58
CA LEU A 6 -21.63 -2.96 -4.67
C LEU A 6 -21.74 -3.69 -3.32
N LYS A 7 -20.66 -4.35 -2.92
CA LYS A 7 -20.49 -4.89 -1.56
C LYS A 7 -20.50 -3.73 -0.55
N ARG A 8 -20.73 -4.05 0.72
CA ARG A 8 -20.68 -3.07 1.81
C ARG A 8 -19.32 -2.35 1.81
N VAL A 9 -19.33 -1.03 1.71
CA VAL A 9 -18.15 -0.17 1.85
C VAL A 9 -18.31 0.64 3.13
N THR A 10 -17.24 0.69 3.94
CA THR A 10 -17.15 1.54 5.13
C THR A 10 -16.00 2.51 4.96
N THR A 11 -16.13 3.73 5.49
CA THR A 11 -15.09 4.76 5.42
C THR A 11 -14.78 5.30 6.82
N GLU A 12 -13.53 5.68 7.05
CA GLU A 12 -13.06 6.36 8.26
C GLU A 12 -12.11 7.48 7.85
N THR A 13 -12.28 8.67 8.45
CA THR A 13 -11.29 9.75 8.32
C THR A 13 -10.25 9.60 9.42
N ARG A 14 -8.99 9.39 9.02
CA ARG A 14 -7.86 9.17 9.92
C ARG A 14 -6.58 9.73 9.31
N ASP A 15 -5.71 10.27 10.15
CA ASP A 15 -4.35 10.65 9.76
C ASP A 15 -3.40 9.46 9.98
N LEU A 16 -3.08 8.75 8.91
CA LEU A 16 -2.23 7.56 8.98
C LEU A 16 -0.75 7.87 9.28
N PHE A 17 -0.30 9.13 9.16
CA PHE A 17 1.05 9.53 9.58
C PHE A 17 1.19 9.54 11.10
N ARG A 18 0.12 9.93 11.81
CA ARG A 18 0.12 10.08 13.27
C ARG A 18 -0.55 8.92 13.99
N ARG A 19 -1.51 8.28 13.33
CA ARG A 19 -2.32 7.20 13.88
C ARG A 19 -2.53 6.11 12.82
N PRO A 20 -1.48 5.35 12.45
CA PRO A 20 -1.62 4.27 11.48
C PRO A 20 -2.63 3.22 11.98
N LEU A 21 -3.19 2.43 11.06
CA LEU A 21 -3.99 1.27 11.43
C LEU A 21 -3.09 0.25 12.12
N GLN A 22 -3.45 -0.10 13.35
CA GLN A 22 -2.69 -1.02 14.19
C GLN A 22 -2.93 -2.48 13.76
N PRO A 23 -2.03 -3.43 14.10
CA PRO A 23 -2.15 -4.83 13.70
C PRO A 23 -3.49 -5.47 14.10
N ASP A 24 -3.98 -5.20 15.31
CA ASP A 24 -5.28 -5.71 15.78
C ASP A 24 -6.47 -5.15 14.97
N GLU A 25 -6.36 -3.92 14.45
CA GLU A 25 -7.38 -3.35 13.57
C GLU A 25 -7.34 -3.96 12.16
N LEU A 26 -6.15 -4.39 11.72
CA LEU A 26 -5.91 -4.97 10.41
C LEU A 26 -6.32 -6.44 10.31
N ARG A 27 -6.37 -7.18 11.43
CA ARG A 27 -6.78 -8.60 11.51
C ARG A 27 -8.12 -8.96 10.86
N LYS A 28 -9.00 -7.97 10.69
CA LYS A 28 -10.33 -8.15 10.08
C LYS A 28 -10.32 -8.11 8.55
N PHE A 29 -9.14 -7.98 7.93
CA PHE A 29 -8.99 -7.87 6.48
C PHE A 29 -8.01 -8.93 5.96
N ASP A 30 -8.22 -9.34 4.70
CA ASP A 30 -7.36 -10.33 4.05
C ASP A 30 -6.20 -9.69 3.27
N ALA A 31 -6.34 -8.43 2.87
CA ALA A 31 -5.39 -7.71 2.02
C ALA A 31 -5.47 -6.19 2.23
N ALA A 32 -4.39 -5.48 1.84
CA ALA A 32 -4.33 -4.03 1.84
C ALA A 32 -4.03 -3.48 0.44
N ILE A 33 -4.67 -2.36 0.10
CA ILE A 33 -4.32 -1.54 -1.07
C ILE A 33 -3.93 -0.16 -0.54
N ILE A 34 -2.72 0.31 -0.86
CA ILE A 34 -2.21 1.60 -0.40
C ILE A 34 -1.71 2.46 -1.56
N ASP A 35 -2.06 3.74 -1.51
CA ASP A 35 -1.63 4.79 -2.45
C ASP A 35 -1.23 6.04 -1.65
N PRO A 36 -0.03 6.02 -1.02
CA PRO A 36 0.40 7.10 -0.15
C PRO A 36 0.89 8.32 -0.94
N PRO A 37 0.98 9.50 -0.30
CA PRO A 37 1.59 10.68 -0.91
C PRO A 37 3.10 10.46 -1.18
N ARG A 38 3.76 11.43 -1.82
CA ARG A 38 5.19 11.37 -2.19
C ARG A 38 6.16 11.06 -1.04
N ALA A 39 5.76 11.23 0.22
CA ALA A 39 6.57 10.89 1.39
C ALA A 39 6.62 9.38 1.68
N GLY A 40 5.79 8.58 1.01
CA GLY A 40 5.60 7.15 1.30
C GLY A 40 4.68 6.92 2.50
N ALA A 41 4.68 5.68 2.99
CA ALA A 41 3.77 5.17 4.02
C ALA A 41 4.50 4.59 5.24
N GLU A 42 5.71 5.04 5.55
CA GLU A 42 6.61 4.48 6.59
C GLU A 42 5.88 3.97 7.85
N ALA A 43 5.14 4.84 8.55
CA ALA A 43 4.40 4.46 9.77
C ALA A 43 3.32 3.39 9.53
N GLN A 44 2.65 3.39 8.38
CA GLN A 44 1.64 2.39 8.05
C GLN A 44 2.28 1.07 7.57
N ILE A 45 3.45 1.13 6.94
CA ILE A 45 4.23 -0.04 6.54
C ILE A 45 4.77 -0.78 7.76
N ASP A 46 5.22 -0.06 8.79
CA ASP A 46 5.61 -0.66 10.06
C ASP A 46 4.49 -1.55 10.60
N GLU A 47 3.27 -1.03 10.70
CA GLU A 47 2.11 -1.78 11.22
C GLU A 47 1.64 -2.89 10.27
N LEU A 48 1.62 -2.65 8.95
CA LEU A 48 1.26 -3.67 7.97
C LEU A 48 2.22 -4.85 8.05
N SER A 49 3.52 -4.58 8.18
CA SER A 49 4.56 -5.60 8.24
C SER A 49 4.47 -6.47 9.50
N ALA A 50 3.94 -5.91 10.59
CA ALA A 50 3.69 -6.57 11.87
C ALA A 50 2.31 -7.23 11.97
N SER A 51 1.42 -7.04 10.99
CA SER A 51 0.05 -7.56 10.99
C SER A 51 -0.08 -8.95 10.36
N ASP A 52 -1.27 -9.55 10.44
CA ASP A 52 -1.59 -10.82 9.79
C ASP A 52 -1.94 -10.66 8.28
N ILE A 53 -1.81 -9.45 7.72
CA ILE A 53 -2.00 -9.21 6.28
C ILE A 53 -0.85 -9.84 5.49
N ASN A 54 -1.21 -10.62 4.48
CA ASN A 54 -0.26 -11.36 3.65
C ASN A 54 -0.26 -10.92 2.18
N LEU A 55 -1.12 -9.98 1.80
CA LEU A 55 -1.21 -9.45 0.45
C LEU A 55 -1.33 -7.93 0.47
N ILE A 56 -0.39 -7.24 -0.17
CA ILE A 56 -0.37 -5.77 -0.27
C ILE A 56 -0.21 -5.36 -1.73
N ALA A 57 -1.15 -4.55 -2.22
CA ALA A 57 -0.97 -3.79 -3.46
C ALA A 57 -0.52 -2.37 -3.12
N TYR A 58 0.65 -1.98 -3.60
CA TYR A 58 1.25 -0.68 -3.35
C TYR A 58 1.27 0.13 -4.64
N VAL A 59 0.63 1.30 -4.64
CA VAL A 59 0.71 2.31 -5.72
C VAL A 59 1.66 3.42 -5.28
N SER A 60 2.53 3.92 -6.17
CA SER A 60 3.45 5.01 -5.81
C SER A 60 3.80 5.92 -6.98
N CYS A 61 3.80 7.22 -6.68
CA CYS A 61 4.28 8.27 -7.56
C CYS A 61 5.76 8.66 -7.31
N ASN A 62 6.44 7.99 -6.37
CA ASN A 62 7.81 8.28 -5.98
C ASN A 62 8.62 6.98 -5.77
N PRO A 63 9.44 6.56 -6.77
CA PRO A 63 10.23 5.35 -6.70
C PRO A 63 11.19 5.28 -5.49
N THR A 64 11.69 6.42 -5.01
CA THR A 64 12.65 6.46 -3.89
C THR A 64 12.00 6.07 -2.58
N THR A 65 10.83 6.66 -2.26
CA THR A 65 10.11 6.31 -1.03
C THR A 65 9.47 4.93 -1.14
N PHE A 66 9.03 4.54 -2.34
CA PHE A 66 8.63 3.15 -2.60
C PHE A 66 9.77 2.17 -2.27
N ALA A 67 10.99 2.43 -2.72
CA ALA A 67 12.12 1.53 -2.47
C ALA A 67 12.43 1.36 -0.97
N ARG A 68 12.35 2.45 -0.18
CA ARG A 68 12.47 2.39 1.29
C ARG A 68 11.39 1.48 1.90
N ASP A 69 10.14 1.72 1.54
CA ASP A 69 8.99 1.02 2.10
C ASP A 69 8.97 -0.45 1.68
N ALA A 70 9.32 -0.73 0.42
CA ALA A 70 9.50 -2.07 -0.12
C ALA A 70 10.61 -2.84 0.59
N ALA A 71 11.76 -2.19 0.86
CA ALA A 71 12.85 -2.81 1.61
C ALA A 71 12.41 -3.18 3.03
N HIS A 72 11.59 -2.34 3.68
CA HIS A 72 11.03 -2.68 4.98
C HIS A 72 10.14 -3.93 4.88
N LEU A 73 9.16 -3.95 3.97
CA LEU A 73 8.29 -5.11 3.77
C LEU A 73 9.10 -6.39 3.50
N VAL A 74 10.10 -6.32 2.62
CA VAL A 74 10.96 -7.46 2.29
C VAL A 74 11.76 -7.94 3.51
N SER A 75 12.27 -7.03 4.34
CA SER A 75 12.95 -7.40 5.60
C SER A 75 12.04 -8.14 6.60
N ARG A 76 10.71 -8.06 6.40
CA ARG A 76 9.67 -8.70 7.22
C ARG A 76 9.04 -9.91 6.54
N GLY A 77 9.70 -10.45 5.51
CA GLY A 77 9.33 -11.70 4.86
C GLY A 77 8.33 -11.56 3.71
N PHE A 78 8.00 -10.35 3.27
CA PHE A 78 7.27 -10.18 2.02
C PHE A 78 8.19 -10.37 0.82
N GLU A 79 7.64 -10.92 -0.25
CA GLU A 79 8.28 -11.01 -1.56
C GLU A 79 7.58 -10.05 -2.52
N ILE A 80 8.34 -9.45 -3.43
CA ILE A 80 7.80 -8.64 -4.52
C ILE A 80 7.50 -9.58 -5.69
N GLU A 81 6.22 -9.81 -5.96
CA GLU A 81 5.81 -10.67 -7.08
C GLU A 81 5.95 -9.96 -8.42
N PHE A 82 5.54 -8.70 -8.50
CA PHE A 82 5.74 -7.88 -9.69
C PHE A 82 5.82 -6.39 -9.33
N ILE A 83 6.43 -5.62 -10.24
CA ILE A 83 6.37 -4.16 -10.29
C ILE A 83 6.01 -3.76 -11.72
N GLN A 84 5.00 -2.91 -11.87
CA GLN A 84 4.58 -2.34 -13.14
C GLN A 84 4.68 -0.82 -13.08
N THR A 85 5.48 -0.23 -13.96
CA THR A 85 5.52 1.23 -14.14
C THR A 85 4.36 1.69 -15.03
N VAL A 86 3.77 2.84 -14.73
CA VAL A 86 2.64 3.45 -15.43
C VAL A 86 3.00 4.89 -15.78
N ASP A 87 3.11 5.19 -17.08
CA ASP A 87 3.28 6.56 -17.58
C ASP A 87 1.92 7.30 -17.57
N GLN A 88 1.51 7.71 -16.37
CA GLN A 88 0.27 8.47 -16.17
C GLN A 88 0.40 9.93 -16.64
N PHE A 89 1.60 10.50 -16.59
CA PHE A 89 1.86 11.92 -16.84
C PHE A 89 2.84 12.11 -18.00
N ARG A 90 2.33 11.93 -19.22
CA ARG A 90 3.11 12.05 -20.46
C ARG A 90 3.85 13.38 -20.53
N TRP A 91 5.07 13.32 -21.06
CA TRP A 91 5.97 14.47 -21.21
C TRP A 91 6.39 15.12 -19.88
N SER A 92 6.29 14.37 -18.76
CA SER A 92 6.84 14.76 -17.48
C SER A 92 7.89 13.76 -17.01
N THR A 93 8.63 14.12 -15.97
CA THR A 93 9.57 13.21 -15.29
C THR A 93 8.88 12.35 -14.22
N HIS A 94 7.56 12.51 -14.00
CA HIS A 94 6.84 11.75 -12.99
C HIS A 94 6.51 10.35 -13.51
N ILE A 95 6.69 9.36 -12.65
CA ILE A 95 6.35 7.97 -12.93
C ILE A 95 5.46 7.45 -11.82
N GLU A 96 4.37 6.79 -12.19
CA GLU A 96 3.57 5.99 -11.28
C GLU A 96 4.04 4.54 -11.36
N LEU A 97 3.91 3.79 -10.28
CA LEU A 97 4.15 2.36 -10.28
C LEU A 97 3.12 1.64 -9.41
N VAL A 98 2.93 0.37 -9.70
CA VAL A 98 2.15 -0.56 -8.88
C VAL A 98 3.00 -1.78 -8.60
N ALA A 99 3.07 -2.19 -7.34
CA ALA A 99 3.75 -3.41 -6.91
C ALA A 99 2.81 -4.32 -6.13
N LYS A 100 2.97 -5.63 -6.31
CA LYS A 100 2.31 -6.65 -5.50
C LYS A 100 3.34 -7.27 -4.55
N PHE A 101 3.03 -7.24 -3.26
CA PHE A 101 3.76 -7.94 -2.22
C PHE A 101 2.92 -9.08 -1.66
N SER A 102 3.56 -10.22 -1.40
CA SER A 102 2.92 -11.33 -0.68
C SER A 102 3.87 -12.03 0.28
N ARG A 103 3.33 -12.67 1.33
CA ARG A 103 4.07 -13.62 2.18
C ARG A 103 3.18 -14.80 2.58
N ASN A 104 3.79 -15.96 2.80
CA ASN A 104 3.11 -17.19 3.20
C ASN A 104 3.20 -17.44 4.71
#